data_AF-A0A382PIU9-F1
#
_entry.id   AF-A0A382PIU9-F1
#
_cell.length_a   1.000
_cell.length_b   1.000
_cell.length_c   1.000
_cell.angle_alpha   90.00
_cell.angle_beta   90.00
_cell.angle_gamma   90.00
#
_symmetry.space_group_name_H-M   'P 1'
#
loop_
_entity.id
_entity.type
_entity.pdbx_description
1 polymer ?
#
loop_
_entity_poly.entity_id
_entity_poly.type
_entity_poly.pdbx_seq_one_letter_code
_entity_poly.pdbx_strand_id
1 'polypeptide(L)'
;MEVDTVSVCGSDLHQWKGGHSWPVNYPVILGHEFAGRVAEVGWEVDGFKEGDRVTSETAAVIDLQNPLSREGNYHLDPTRKGFGYGVDGAMTKYVKVPARCLHHVPEELPLELAAATEPCCVAYNAVV
;
A
#
# COMPACT_ATOMS: atom_id res chain seq x y z
N MET A 1 -6.59 1.56 9.19
CA MET A 1 -5.21 1.72 9.72
C MET A 1 -5.01 3.18 10.08
N GLU A 2 -4.48 3.46 11.27
CA GLU A 2 -3.94 4.78 11.63
C GLU A 2 -2.55 4.91 11.03
N VAL A 3 -2.31 5.96 10.27
CA VAL A 3 -1.04 6.17 9.58
C VAL A 3 -0.07 6.88 10.51
N ASP A 4 1.10 6.28 10.69
CA ASP A 4 2.19 6.86 11.48
C ASP A 4 3.18 7.60 10.58
N THR A 5 3.66 6.91 9.54
CA THR A 5 4.65 7.44 8.61
C THR A 5 4.31 7.07 7.16
N VAL A 6 4.56 8.02 6.26
CA VAL A 6 4.49 7.86 4.80
C VAL A 6 5.81 8.32 4.21
N SER A 7 6.49 7.48 3.43
CA SER A 7 7.62 7.91 2.60
C SER A 7 7.13 8.43 1.25
N VAL A 8 7.98 9.22 0.59
CA VAL A 8 7.63 9.93 -0.64
C VAL A 8 8.42 9.36 -1.80
N CYS A 9 7.72 8.88 -2.82
CA CYS A 9 8.32 8.39 -4.04
C CYS A 9 8.39 9.47 -5.12
N GLY A 10 9.21 9.23 -6.14
CA GLY A 10 9.20 10.06 -7.36
C GLY A 10 7.83 10.09 -8.04
N SER A 11 7.05 9.00 -7.96
CA SER A 11 5.70 8.93 -8.53
C SER A 11 4.73 9.91 -7.86
N ASP A 12 4.81 10.12 -6.55
CA ASP A 12 4.00 11.13 -5.84
C ASP A 12 4.37 12.55 -6.33
N LEU A 13 5.66 12.82 -6.56
CA LEU A 13 6.11 14.11 -7.10
C LEU A 13 5.62 14.35 -8.54
N HIS A 14 5.61 13.32 -9.39
CA HIS A 14 5.05 13.39 -10.73
C HIS A 14 3.54 13.65 -10.70
N GLN A 15 2.81 13.01 -9.78
CA GLN A 15 1.37 13.26 -9.60
C GLN A 15 1.11 14.67 -9.08
N TRP A 16 1.85 15.13 -8.07
CA TRP A 16 1.73 16.48 -7.50
C TRP A 16 1.97 17.58 -8.54
N LYS A 17 2.92 17.38 -9.46
CA LYS A 17 3.21 18.32 -10.56
C LYS A 17 2.30 18.14 -11.78
N GLY A 18 1.41 17.15 -11.80
CA GLY A 18 0.59 16.81 -12.97
C GLY A 18 1.39 16.30 -14.17
N GLY A 19 2.61 15.79 -13.96
CA GLY A 19 3.53 15.31 -15.00
C GLY A 19 3.63 13.79 -15.09
N HIS A 20 2.69 13.05 -14.49
CA HIS A 20 2.63 11.60 -14.56
C HIS A 20 2.17 11.13 -15.95
N SER A 21 2.62 9.95 -16.38
CA SER A 21 2.32 9.37 -17.69
C SER A 21 1.28 8.24 -17.66
N TRP A 22 0.67 7.99 -16.50
CA TRP A 22 -0.30 6.91 -16.27
C TRP A 22 -1.67 7.45 -15.83
N PRO A 23 -2.77 6.71 -15.98
CA PRO A 23 -4.08 7.15 -15.51
C PRO A 23 -4.13 7.32 -13.97
N VAL A 24 -4.71 8.43 -13.52
CA VAL A 24 -4.93 8.75 -12.09
C VAL A 24 -6.41 9.08 -11.86
N ASN A 25 -7.01 8.51 -10.82
CA ASN A 25 -8.43 8.70 -10.48
C ASN A 25 -8.61 9.94 -9.58
N TYR A 26 -8.60 11.14 -10.15
CA TYR A 26 -8.82 12.36 -9.38
C TYR A 26 -10.29 12.55 -8.93
N PRO A 27 -10.54 13.15 -7.75
CA PRO A 27 -9.56 13.47 -6.71
C PRO A 27 -9.09 12.20 -5.97
N VAL A 28 -7.82 12.19 -5.55
CA VAL A 28 -7.22 11.08 -4.79
C VAL A 28 -6.27 11.60 -3.71
N ILE A 29 -6.30 11.00 -2.52
CA ILE A 29 -5.28 11.21 -1.49
C ILE A 29 -4.00 10.48 -1.93
N LEU A 30 -2.84 11.16 -1.96
CA LEU A 30 -1.56 10.59 -2.36
C LEU A 30 -0.97 9.62 -1.30
N GLY A 31 0.15 8.97 -1.62
CA GLY A 31 0.91 8.12 -0.71
C GLY A 31 0.61 6.63 -0.84
N HIS A 32 1.64 5.86 -1.18
CA HIS A 32 1.57 4.41 -1.37
C HIS A 32 2.69 3.66 -0.62
N GLU A 33 3.61 4.38 0.00
CA GLU A 33 4.69 3.83 0.82
C GLU A 33 4.43 4.23 2.28
N PHE A 34 3.89 3.32 3.10
CA PHE A 34 3.42 3.71 4.43
C PHE A 34 3.47 2.60 5.47
N ALA A 35 3.54 3.02 6.73
CA ALA A 35 3.45 2.16 7.89
C ALA A 35 2.65 2.85 9.01
N GLY A 36 2.12 2.04 9.92
CA GLY A 36 1.26 2.55 10.98
C GLY A 36 0.76 1.46 11.90
N ARG A 37 -0.42 1.70 12.46
CA ARG A 37 -1.08 0.79 13.39
C ARG A 37 -2.47 0.43 12.92
N VAL A 38 -2.88 -0.80 13.20
CA VAL A 38 -4.27 -1.20 12.99
C VAL A 38 -5.15 -0.41 13.97
N ALA A 39 -6.04 0.41 13.43
CA ALA A 39 -6.95 1.24 14.22
C ALA A 39 -8.31 0.55 14.45
N GLU A 40 -8.74 -0.25 13.48
CA GLU A 40 -9.98 -1.02 13.48
C GLU A 40 -9.82 -2.17 12.49
N VAL A 41 -10.48 -3.30 12.76
CA VAL A 41 -10.44 -4.52 11.96
C VAL A 41 -11.85 -4.87 11.49
N GLY A 42 -11.99 -5.27 10.23
CA GLY A 42 -13.26 -5.75 9.70
C GLY A 42 -13.67 -7.09 10.31
N TRP A 43 -14.97 -7.36 10.39
CA TRP A 43 -15.51 -8.55 11.08
C TRP A 43 -15.12 -9.90 10.45
N GLU A 44 -14.71 -9.93 9.17
CA GLU A 44 -14.19 -11.13 8.48
C GLU A 44 -12.65 -11.18 8.42
N VAL A 45 -11.95 -10.24 9.07
CA VAL A 45 -10.49 -10.17 9.01
C VAL A 45 -9.88 -10.93 10.18
N ASP A 46 -9.12 -11.97 9.87
CA ASP A 46 -8.31 -12.73 10.81
C ASP A 46 -6.83 -12.29 10.76
N GLY A 47 -6.07 -12.60 11.81
CA GLY A 47 -4.60 -12.42 11.86
C GLY A 47 -4.10 -11.00 12.19
N PHE A 48 -5.02 -10.05 12.37
CA PHE A 48 -4.73 -8.67 12.80
C PHE A 48 -5.66 -8.26 13.94
N LYS A 49 -5.17 -7.41 14.84
CA LYS A 49 -5.92 -6.78 15.93
C LYS A 49 -5.52 -5.32 16.07
N GLU A 50 -6.38 -4.54 16.73
CA GLU A 50 -6.09 -3.15 17.04
C GLU A 50 -4.75 -2.99 17.78
N GLY A 51 -3.97 -1.99 17.39
CA GLY A 51 -2.64 -1.69 17.92
C GLY A 51 -1.48 -2.39 17.21
N ASP A 52 -1.74 -3.44 16.41
CA ASP A 52 -0.70 -4.14 15.65
C ASP A 52 0.05 -3.17 14.73
N ARG A 53 1.38 -3.31 14.71
CA ARG A 53 2.28 -2.52 13.86
C ARG A 53 2.32 -3.15 12.49
N VAL A 54 2.00 -2.38 11.46
CA VAL A 54 1.85 -2.92 10.11
C VAL A 54 2.42 -1.98 9.04
N THR A 55 2.85 -2.57 7.93
CA THR A 55 3.07 -1.91 6.65
C THR A 55 2.18 -2.55 5.59
N SER A 56 2.05 -1.92 4.41
CA SER A 56 1.14 -2.36 3.36
C SER A 56 1.85 -2.54 2.03
N GLU A 57 1.46 -3.57 1.29
CA GLU A 57 1.64 -3.65 -0.16
C GLU A 57 0.82 -2.57 -0.89
N THR A 58 1.15 -2.29 -2.15
CA THR A 58 0.49 -1.25 -2.94
C THR A 58 -0.78 -1.68 -3.67
N ALA A 59 -0.98 -2.99 -3.88
CA ALA A 59 -2.05 -3.52 -4.73
C ALA A 59 -3.44 -3.48 -4.05
N ALA A 60 -3.97 -2.28 -3.79
CA ALA A 60 -5.18 -2.03 -3.01
C ALA A 60 -6.45 -2.70 -3.57
N VAL A 61 -6.59 -2.78 -4.89
CA VAL A 61 -7.66 -3.51 -5.57
C VAL A 61 -7.03 -4.45 -6.58
N ILE A 62 -7.49 -5.70 -6.60
CA ILE A 62 -7.14 -6.73 -7.59
C ILE A 62 -8.40 -7.54 -7.90
N ASP A 63 -8.44 -8.17 -9.07
CA ASP A 63 -9.39 -9.21 -9.41
C ASP A 63 -8.76 -10.59 -9.10
N LEU A 64 -9.31 -11.27 -8.09
CA LEU A 64 -8.87 -12.61 -7.68
C LEU A 64 -9.19 -13.70 -8.72
N GLN A 65 -10.08 -13.43 -9.67
CA GLN A 65 -10.41 -14.34 -10.76
C GLN A 65 -9.54 -14.13 -12.01
N ASN A 66 -8.77 -13.03 -12.06
CA ASN A 66 -7.83 -12.77 -13.13
C ASN A 66 -6.79 -13.91 -13.23
N PRO A 67 -6.46 -14.43 -14.43
CA PRO A 67 -5.47 -15.49 -14.60
C PRO A 67 -4.13 -15.19 -13.91
N LEU A 68 -3.64 -13.95 -14.01
CA LEU A 68 -2.37 -13.52 -13.40
C LEU A 68 -2.46 -13.55 -11.87
N SER A 69 -3.56 -13.05 -11.30
CA SER A 69 -3.80 -13.13 -9.86
C SER A 69 -3.86 -14.56 -9.34
N ARG A 70 -4.49 -15.47 -10.10
CA ARG A 70 -4.60 -16.90 -9.73
C ARG A 70 -3.26 -17.64 -9.78
N GLU A 71 -2.32 -17.14 -10.57
CA GLU A 71 -0.93 -17.62 -10.65
C GLU A 71 -0.02 -16.96 -9.59
N GLY A 72 -0.55 -16.08 -8.74
CA GLY A 72 0.22 -15.31 -7.76
C GLY A 72 0.83 -14.01 -8.30
N ASN A 73 0.63 -13.72 -9.59
CA ASN A 73 1.12 -12.52 -10.28
C ASN A 73 0.10 -11.38 -10.26
N TYR A 74 -0.59 -11.16 -9.15
CA TYR A 74 -1.62 -10.12 -9.03
C TYR A 74 -1.07 -8.68 -9.23
N HIS A 75 0.24 -8.50 -9.11
CA HIS A 75 0.90 -7.23 -9.44
C HIS A 75 0.82 -6.89 -10.95
N LEU A 76 0.58 -7.89 -11.81
CA LEU A 76 0.40 -7.75 -13.26
C LEU A 76 -1.08 -7.68 -13.69
N ASP A 77 -2.03 -7.77 -12.75
CA ASP A 77 -3.45 -7.65 -13.07
C ASP A 77 -3.75 -6.27 -13.70
N PRO A 78 -4.24 -6.19 -14.95
CA PRO A 78 -4.51 -4.91 -15.61
C PRO A 78 -5.64 -4.11 -14.96
N THR A 79 -6.46 -4.74 -14.12
CA THR A 79 -7.52 -4.08 -13.35
C THR A 79 -7.04 -3.61 -11.98
N ARG A 80 -5.79 -3.91 -11.61
CA ARG A 80 -5.19 -3.54 -10.33
C ARG A 80 -5.24 -2.03 -10.13
N LYS A 81 -5.69 -1.60 -8.94
CA LYS A 81 -5.58 -0.21 -8.50
C LYS A 81 -4.68 -0.15 -7.28
N GLY A 82 -3.76 0.81 -7.29
CA GLY A 82 -2.90 1.08 -6.14
C GLY A 82 -3.34 2.29 -5.34
N PHE A 83 -2.84 2.34 -4.11
CA PHE A 83 -2.94 3.50 -3.23
C PHE A 83 -2.30 4.73 -3.89
N GLY A 84 -2.82 5.92 -3.63
CA GLY A 84 -2.21 7.17 -4.06
C GLY A 84 -2.39 7.54 -5.53
N TYR A 85 -3.01 6.69 -6.35
CA TYR A 85 -3.35 7.02 -7.74
C TYR A 85 -4.66 6.40 -8.22
N GLY A 86 -4.95 5.16 -7.82
CA GLY A 86 -6.15 4.43 -8.25
C GLY A 86 -7.26 4.45 -7.19
N VAL A 87 -6.87 4.43 -5.92
CA VAL A 87 -7.71 4.65 -4.73
C VAL A 87 -6.99 5.56 -3.74
N ASP A 88 -7.72 6.13 -2.78
CA ASP A 88 -7.13 6.98 -1.74
C ASP A 88 -5.98 6.29 -1.00
N GLY A 89 -4.85 6.98 -0.96
CA GLY A 89 -3.61 6.57 -0.31
C GLY A 89 -3.50 7.02 1.15
N ALA A 90 -2.27 6.99 1.64
CA ALA A 90 -1.97 7.09 3.06
C ALA A 90 -1.48 8.47 3.54
N MET A 91 -1.36 9.50 2.69
CA MET A 91 -1.03 10.88 3.14
C MET A 91 -2.23 11.55 3.84
N THR A 92 -2.69 10.92 4.92
CA THR A 92 -3.86 11.25 5.73
C THR A 92 -3.71 10.57 7.10
N LYS A 93 -4.60 10.87 8.06
CA LYS A 93 -4.55 10.24 9.40
C LYS A 93 -4.95 8.76 9.39
N TYR A 94 -5.86 8.39 8.50
CA TYR A 94 -6.40 7.02 8.44
C TYR A 94 -6.57 6.57 6.99
N VAL A 95 -6.19 5.32 6.73
CA VAL A 95 -6.33 4.67 5.42
C VAL A 95 -7.00 3.31 5.57
N LYS A 96 -7.89 2.97 4.63
CA LYS A 96 -8.51 1.65 4.53
C LYS A 96 -7.60 0.75 3.71
N VAL A 97 -7.15 -0.35 4.30
CA VAL A 97 -6.23 -1.29 3.68
C VAL A 97 -6.86 -2.69 3.72
N PRO A 98 -6.93 -3.41 2.60
CA PRO A 98 -7.34 -4.80 2.63
C PRO A 98 -6.34 -5.64 3.43
N ALA A 99 -6.85 -6.54 4.28
CA ALA A 99 -6.00 -7.37 5.13
C ALA A 99 -4.91 -8.16 4.38
N ARG A 100 -5.19 -8.60 3.14
CA ARG A 100 -4.22 -9.29 2.27
C ARG A 100 -2.94 -8.48 1.99
N CYS A 101 -3.01 -7.16 2.07
CA CYS A 101 -1.90 -6.27 1.79
C CYS A 101 -1.06 -5.98 3.03
N LEU A 102 -1.55 -6.31 4.23
CA LEU A 102 -0.90 -5.95 5.48
C LEU A 102 0.17 -6.97 5.87
N HIS A 103 1.28 -6.45 6.38
CA HIS A 103 2.38 -7.23 6.91
C HIS A 103 2.75 -6.71 8.30
N HIS A 104 2.91 -7.62 9.26
CA HIS A 104 3.33 -7.27 10.63
C HIS A 104 4.75 -6.70 10.63
N VAL A 105 4.95 -5.63 11.39
CA VAL A 105 6.24 -4.96 11.57
C VAL A 105 6.82 -5.35 12.94
N PRO A 106 8.00 -6.01 13.00
CA PRO A 106 8.65 -6.38 14.26
C PRO A 106 8.88 -5.17 15.17
N GLU A 107 8.76 -5.34 16.48
CA GLU A 107 8.84 -4.26 17.48
C GLU A 107 10.13 -3.43 17.37
N GLU A 108 11.23 -4.09 17.02
CA GLU A 108 12.56 -3.51 16.91
C GLU A 108 12.76 -2.65 15.66
N LEU A 109 11.91 -2.80 14.63
CA LEU A 109 11.98 -2.01 13.40
C LEU A 109 11.16 -0.73 13.55
N PRO A 110 11.74 0.49 13.53
CA PRO A 110 10.99 1.74 13.60
C PRO A 110 9.97 1.86 12.45
N LEU A 111 8.79 2.44 12.72
CA LEU A 111 7.73 2.60 11.69
C LEU A 111 8.18 3.51 10.55
N GLU A 112 9.05 4.49 10.84
CA GLU A 112 9.66 5.35 9.82
C GLU A 112 10.44 4.55 8.77
N LEU A 113 11.20 3.54 9.21
CA LEU A 113 11.92 2.64 8.29
C LEU A 113 10.97 1.63 7.65
N ALA A 114 9.96 1.16 8.39
CA ALA A 114 8.98 0.23 7.86
C ALA A 114 8.15 0.83 6.71
N ALA A 115 7.94 2.15 6.67
CA ALA A 115 7.26 2.82 5.55
C ALA A 115 8.01 2.63 4.22
N ALA A 116 9.34 2.51 4.27
CA ALA A 116 10.19 2.24 3.11
C ALA A 116 10.23 0.75 2.69
N THR A 117 9.41 -0.12 3.28
CA THR A 117 9.33 -1.54 2.87
C THR A 117 8.90 -1.68 1.41
N GLU A 118 7.96 -0.86 0.97
CA GLU A 118 7.47 -0.88 -0.42
C GLU A 118 8.59 -0.67 -1.46
N PRO A 119 9.40 0.42 -1.40
CA PRO A 119 10.46 0.60 -2.38
C PRO A 119 11.57 -0.46 -2.23
N CYS A 120 11.78 -1.00 -1.03
CA CYS A 120 12.69 -2.14 -0.83
C CYS A 120 12.20 -3.40 -1.58
N CYS A 121 10.89 -3.68 -1.56
CA CYS A 121 10.31 -4.80 -2.30
C CYS A 121 10.43 -4.62 -3.83
N VAL A 122 10.30 -3.38 -4.33
CA VAL A 122 10.55 -3.08 -5.75
C VAL A 122 12.00 -3.38 -6.12
N ALA A 123 12.96 -2.94 -5.29
CA ALA A 123 14.37 -3.23 -5.50
C ALA A 123 14.67 -4.74 -5.43
N TYR A 124 14.07 -5.46 -4.48
CA TYR A 124 14.21 -6.90 -4.33
C TYR A 124 13.71 -7.65 -5.57
N ASN A 125 12.51 -7.34 -6.07
CA ASN A 125 11.93 -7.98 -7.25
C ASN A 125 12.73 -7.71 -8.54
N ALA A 126 13.58 -6.68 -8.57
CA ALA A 126 14.44 -6.41 -9.71
C ALA A 126 15.71 -7.28 -9.72
N VAL A 127 16.09 -7.87 -8.59
CA VAL A 127 17.37 -8.58 -8.42
C VAL A 127 17.22 -10.07 -8.06
N VAL A 128 16.06 -10.47 -7.56
CA VAL A 128 15.69 -11.87 -7.26
C VAL A 128 14.49 -12.25 -8.11
#